data_AF-A0A433E651-F1
#
_entry.id   AF-A0A433E651-F1
#
_cell.length_a   1.000
_cell.length_b   1.000
_cell.length_c   1.000
_cell.angle_alpha   90.00
_cell.angle_beta   90.00
_cell.angle_gamma   90.00
#
_symmetry.space_group_name_H-M   'P 1'
#
loop_
_entity.id
_entity.type
_entity.pdbx_description
1 polymer ?
#
loop_
_entity_poly.entity_id
_entity_poly.type
_entity_poly.pdbx_seq_one_letter_code
_entity_poly.pdbx_strand_id
1 'polypeptide(L)'
;MSQDQTDGGGSGTAPPGAGPPDHPELPEYAERVLDVAELIPPGRVMTYGDIAEWLGEGGPRQVGRVMALYGSAVPWWRVVRADGTLLPAHELRALDHYRAESTPLREASRQAEGHIPRIDMRRARWDGGTGGSGGAAGPSGSGGGPGGRAKDRGGPGGGGPGGPGGPGEEAHT
;
A
#
# COMPACT_ATOMS: atom_id res chain seq x y z
N MET A 1 29.89 -52.02 -40.50
CA MET A 1 30.19 -50.71 -41.12
C MET A 1 29.25 -50.56 -42.32
N SER A 2 28.18 -49.79 -42.18
CA SER A 2 27.30 -49.40 -43.28
C SER A 2 26.87 -47.97 -43.02
N GLN A 3 27.44 -47.06 -43.79
CA GLN A 3 26.86 -45.77 -44.11
C GLN A 3 26.70 -45.73 -45.61
N ASP A 4 25.49 -45.43 -46.07
CA ASP A 4 25.17 -44.65 -47.28
C ASP A 4 23.64 -44.52 -47.28
N GLN A 5 23.06 -43.36 -46.92
CA GLN A 5 22.82 -42.18 -47.74
C GLN A 5 21.34 -42.10 -48.14
N THR A 6 20.65 -41.09 -47.63
CA THR A 6 19.43 -40.57 -48.26
C THR A 6 19.58 -39.06 -48.38
N ASP A 7 19.50 -38.62 -49.63
CA ASP A 7 19.38 -37.24 -50.08
C ASP A 7 18.04 -36.64 -49.65
N GLY A 8 17.99 -35.31 -49.54
CA GLY A 8 16.83 -34.61 -48.99
C GLY A 8 16.95 -33.09 -49.10
N GLY A 9 17.02 -32.61 -50.35
CA GLY A 9 16.53 -31.33 -50.86
C GLY A 9 16.32 -30.16 -49.90
N GLY A 10 17.07 -29.09 -50.11
CA GLY A 10 16.81 -27.79 -49.48
C GLY A 10 15.60 -27.07 -50.07
N SER A 11 15.00 -26.16 -49.29
CA SER A 11 14.82 -24.74 -49.62
C SER A 11 14.06 -24.05 -48.49
N GLY A 12 14.51 -22.87 -48.05
CA GLY A 12 13.76 -22.04 -47.10
C GLY A 12 14.62 -21.06 -46.31
N THR A 13 14.98 -19.95 -46.94
CA THR A 13 15.66 -18.80 -46.34
C THR A 13 14.72 -18.02 -45.39
N ALA A 14 15.26 -17.64 -44.22
CA ALA A 14 14.95 -16.52 -43.30
C ALA A 14 13.78 -16.61 -42.29
N PRO A 15 13.88 -15.96 -41.10
CA PRO A 15 14.84 -14.90 -40.75
C PRO A 15 15.79 -15.21 -39.55
N PRO A 16 16.95 -14.53 -39.49
CA PRO A 16 17.70 -14.34 -38.25
C PRO A 16 16.98 -13.27 -37.41
N GLY A 17 16.15 -13.71 -36.46
CA GLY A 17 15.42 -12.80 -35.58
C GLY A 17 15.00 -13.40 -34.25
N ALA A 18 15.45 -14.60 -33.91
CA ALA A 18 15.27 -15.15 -32.57
C ALA A 18 16.45 -14.72 -31.69
N GLY A 19 16.51 -13.41 -31.41
CA GLY A 19 17.11 -12.99 -30.14
C GLY A 19 16.35 -13.68 -28.99
N PRO A 20 16.98 -13.90 -27.82
CA PRO A 20 16.22 -14.28 -26.63
C PRO A 20 15.09 -13.25 -26.45
N PRO A 21 13.94 -13.59 -25.84
CA PRO A 21 12.95 -12.58 -25.52
C PRO A 21 13.61 -11.55 -24.59
N ASP A 22 14.10 -10.46 -25.15
CA ASP A 22 14.35 -9.21 -24.45
C ASP A 22 12.99 -8.88 -23.85
N HIS A 23 12.74 -9.21 -22.59
CA HIS A 23 11.43 -9.02 -21.97
C HIS A 23 11.05 -7.53 -22.07
N PRO A 24 10.21 -7.08 -23.03
CA PRO A 24 10.02 -5.65 -23.28
C PRO A 24 8.87 -5.09 -22.44
N GLU A 25 8.06 -5.96 -21.82
CA GLU A 25 6.93 -5.56 -20.96
C GLU A 25 7.35 -5.34 -19.50
N LEU A 26 8.44 -5.97 -19.05
CA LEU A 26 8.98 -5.72 -17.71
C LEU A 26 9.58 -4.31 -17.59
N PRO A 27 10.30 -3.75 -18.58
CA PRO A 27 10.79 -2.37 -18.57
C PRO A 27 9.68 -1.33 -18.40
N GLU A 28 8.62 -1.37 -19.20
CA GLU A 28 7.56 -0.34 -19.14
C GLU A 28 6.74 -0.42 -17.84
N TYR A 29 6.46 -1.64 -17.35
CA TYR A 29 5.86 -1.80 -16.02
C TYR A 29 6.83 -1.37 -14.91
N ALA A 30 8.12 -1.67 -15.06
CA ALA A 30 9.13 -1.27 -14.09
C ALA A 30 9.23 0.24 -14.00
N GLU A 31 9.34 0.94 -15.14
CA GLU A 31 9.36 2.40 -15.22
C GLU A 31 8.17 3.00 -14.47
N ARG A 32 6.94 2.53 -14.74
CA ARG A 32 5.74 3.02 -14.04
C ARG A 32 5.76 2.77 -12.53
N VAL A 33 6.28 1.61 -12.08
CA VAL A 33 6.46 1.34 -10.65
C VAL A 33 7.50 2.29 -10.02
N LEU A 34 8.60 2.55 -10.72
CA LEU A 34 9.66 3.44 -10.26
C LEU A 34 9.16 4.90 -10.20
N ASP A 35 8.42 5.35 -11.20
CA ASP A 35 7.77 6.66 -11.22
C ASP A 35 6.86 6.85 -10.00
N VAL A 36 6.03 5.84 -9.69
CA VAL A 36 5.17 5.90 -8.49
C VAL A 36 6.00 5.96 -7.22
N ALA A 37 7.10 5.19 -7.12
CA ALA A 37 7.97 5.24 -5.95
C ALA A 37 8.60 6.63 -5.73
N GLU A 38 8.98 7.32 -6.81
CA GLU A 38 9.50 8.69 -6.75
C GLU A 38 8.45 9.73 -6.35
N LEU A 39 7.19 9.50 -6.71
CA LEU A 39 6.08 10.39 -6.35
C LEU A 39 5.73 10.36 -4.86
N ILE A 40 6.05 9.28 -4.14
CA ILE A 40 5.74 9.16 -2.71
C ILE A 40 6.46 10.27 -1.94
N PRO A 41 5.76 11.19 -1.24
CA PRO A 41 6.40 12.29 -0.55
C PRO A 41 7.35 11.84 0.58
N PRO A 42 8.37 12.63 0.93
CA PRO A 42 9.18 12.37 2.12
C PRO A 42 8.33 12.17 3.37
N GLY A 43 8.67 11.17 4.17
CA GLY A 43 7.97 10.87 5.43
C GLY A 43 6.69 10.06 5.23
N ARG A 44 6.33 9.74 3.97
CA ARG A 44 5.19 8.91 3.61
C ARG A 44 5.63 7.61 2.95
N VAL A 45 4.72 6.63 2.95
CA VAL A 45 4.96 5.30 2.37
C VAL A 45 3.74 4.78 1.62
N MET A 46 3.98 3.91 0.64
CA MET A 46 2.95 3.07 0.01
C MET A 46 3.33 1.60 0.16
N THR A 47 2.34 0.72 0.24
CA THR A 47 2.62 -0.71 0.18
C THR A 47 2.84 -1.18 -1.25
N TYR A 48 3.50 -2.33 -1.44
CA TYR A 48 3.56 -2.99 -2.76
C TYR A 48 2.16 -3.21 -3.37
N GLY A 49 1.14 -3.46 -2.54
CA GLY A 49 -0.24 -3.58 -3.00
C GLY A 49 -0.83 -2.24 -3.41
N ASP A 50 -0.57 -1.18 -2.64
CA ASP A 50 -1.05 0.16 -2.94
C ASP A 50 -0.52 0.65 -4.30
N ILE A 51 0.74 0.33 -4.63
CA ILE A 51 1.32 0.67 -5.95
C ILE A 51 0.65 -0.14 -7.07
N ALA A 52 0.41 -1.43 -6.86
CA ALA A 52 -0.30 -2.25 -7.85
C ALA A 52 -1.73 -1.74 -8.07
N GLU A 53 -2.43 -1.36 -6.99
CA GLU A 53 -3.77 -0.75 -7.05
C GLU A 53 -3.73 0.61 -7.74
N TRP A 54 -2.73 1.44 -7.45
CA TRP A 54 -2.52 2.75 -8.08
C TRP A 54 -2.36 2.65 -9.60
N LEU A 55 -1.55 1.70 -10.04
CA LEU A 55 -1.31 1.47 -11.46
C LEU A 55 -2.49 0.78 -12.16
N GLY A 56 -3.38 0.14 -11.40
CA GLY A 56 -4.51 -0.62 -11.94
C GLY A 56 -4.10 -1.92 -12.65
N GLU A 57 -2.83 -2.34 -12.52
CA GLU A 57 -2.29 -3.51 -13.19
C GLU A 57 -1.13 -4.16 -12.42
N GLY A 58 -0.83 -5.40 -12.77
CA GLY A 58 0.12 -6.24 -12.06
C GLY A 58 -0.38 -6.60 -10.65
N GLY A 59 0.54 -7.01 -9.79
CA GLY A 59 0.23 -7.37 -8.41
C GLY A 59 1.38 -7.09 -7.45
N PRO A 60 1.15 -7.15 -6.13
CA PRO A 60 2.16 -6.78 -5.13
C PRO A 60 3.50 -7.52 -5.30
N ARG A 61 3.46 -8.77 -5.76
CA ARG A 61 4.66 -9.58 -6.03
C ARG A 61 5.44 -9.09 -7.25
N GLN A 62 4.74 -8.60 -8.28
CA GLN A 62 5.35 -8.05 -9.48
C GLN A 62 6.04 -6.72 -9.15
N VAL A 63 5.39 -5.85 -8.38
CA VAL A 63 6.01 -4.62 -7.84
C VAL A 63 7.24 -4.97 -6.99
N GLY A 64 7.13 -5.97 -6.11
CA GLY A 64 8.28 -6.43 -5.31
C GLY A 64 9.45 -6.91 -6.16
N ARG A 65 9.19 -7.64 -7.25
CA ARG A 65 10.23 -8.06 -8.22
C ARG A 65 10.87 -6.86 -8.91
N VAL A 66 10.08 -5.87 -9.34
CA VAL A 66 10.61 -4.64 -9.93
C VAL A 66 11.53 -3.92 -8.93
N MET A 67 11.07 -3.69 -7.70
CA MET A 67 11.86 -2.98 -6.69
C MET A 67 13.17 -3.72 -6.36
N ALA A 68 13.17 -5.05 -6.38
CA ALA A 68 14.37 -5.85 -6.16
C ALA A 68 15.39 -5.77 -7.32
N LEU A 69 14.91 -5.62 -8.57
CA LEU A 69 15.77 -5.60 -9.76
C LEU A 69 16.22 -4.19 -10.16
N TYR A 70 15.35 -3.19 -9.98
CA TYR A 70 15.51 -1.85 -10.54
C TYR A 70 15.36 -0.72 -9.50
N GLY A 71 14.93 -1.02 -8.27
CA GLY A 71 14.57 -0.02 -7.27
C GLY A 71 15.75 0.70 -6.59
N SER A 72 17.00 0.38 -6.91
CA SER A 72 18.17 0.93 -6.23
C SER A 72 18.38 2.44 -6.45
N ALA A 73 17.82 2.98 -7.54
CA ALA A 73 17.95 4.38 -7.92
C ALA A 73 16.84 5.30 -7.36
N VAL A 74 15.75 4.73 -6.85
CA VAL A 74 14.55 5.45 -6.37
C VAL A 74 14.46 5.38 -4.83
N PRO A 75 13.55 6.12 -4.15
CA PRO A 75 13.47 6.10 -2.69
C PRO A 75 12.76 4.83 -2.21
N TRP A 76 13.40 3.68 -2.42
CA TRP A 76 12.84 2.35 -2.19
C TRP A 76 12.37 2.12 -0.74
N TRP A 77 12.92 2.84 0.24
CA TRP A 77 12.45 2.80 1.62
C TRP A 77 11.00 3.30 1.77
N ARG A 78 10.48 4.09 0.82
CA ARG A 78 9.07 4.53 0.82
C ARG A 78 8.11 3.45 0.31
N VAL A 79 8.61 2.34 -0.23
CA VAL A 79 7.82 1.19 -0.70
C VAL A 79 7.96 0.02 0.26
N VAL A 80 6.89 -0.30 0.98
CA VAL A 80 6.96 -1.18 2.17
C VAL A 80 6.02 -2.38 2.08
N ARG A 81 6.23 -3.34 2.99
CA ARG A 81 5.26 -4.42 3.20
C ARG A 81 4.00 -3.89 3.90
N ALA A 82 2.88 -4.56 3.69
CA ALA A 82 1.60 -4.18 4.29
C ALA A 82 1.58 -4.23 5.82
N ASP A 83 2.48 -5.01 6.43
CA ASP A 83 2.64 -5.14 7.88
C ASP A 83 3.57 -4.09 8.51
N GLY A 84 4.14 -3.18 7.70
CA GLY A 84 5.07 -2.14 8.14
C GLY A 84 6.42 -2.68 8.65
N THR A 85 6.75 -3.94 8.35
CA THR A 85 8.05 -4.55 8.67
C THR A 85 9.11 -3.98 7.73
N LEU A 86 10.28 -3.63 8.29
CA LEU A 86 11.41 -3.18 7.49
C LEU A 86 11.97 -4.32 6.63
N LEU A 87 12.50 -3.98 5.45
CA LEU A 87 13.06 -4.97 4.53
C LEU A 87 14.32 -5.61 5.13
N PRO A 88 14.36 -6.95 5.26
CA PRO A 88 15.53 -7.65 5.79
C PRO A 88 16.80 -7.33 5.01
N ALA A 89 17.94 -7.22 5.72
CA ALA A 89 19.28 -6.91 5.20
C ALA A 89 19.56 -5.45 4.80
N HIS A 90 18.56 -4.57 4.84
CA HIS A 90 18.72 -3.13 4.58
C HIS A 90 18.11 -2.24 5.67
N GLU A 91 17.78 -2.81 6.83
CA GLU A 91 17.05 -2.14 7.91
C GLU A 91 17.79 -0.89 8.39
N LEU A 92 19.12 -0.97 8.55
CA LEU A 92 19.91 0.16 9.03
C LEU A 92 19.90 1.35 8.05
N ARG A 93 20.07 1.09 6.75
CA ARG A 93 19.98 2.16 5.75
C ARG A 93 18.57 2.74 5.66
N ALA A 94 17.55 1.88 5.70
CA ALA A 94 16.17 2.32 5.68
C ALA A 94 15.84 3.19 6.91
N LEU A 95 16.31 2.80 8.09
CA LEU A 95 16.12 3.57 9.33
C LEU A 95 16.71 4.98 9.26
N ASP A 96 17.89 5.14 8.67
CA ASP A 96 18.50 6.46 8.51
C ASP A 96 17.64 7.36 7.62
N HIS A 97 17.10 6.83 6.53
CA HIS A 97 16.16 7.56 5.67
C HIS A 97 14.86 7.90 6.41
N TYR A 98 14.25 6.96 7.13
CA TYR A 98 13.02 7.22 7.89
C TYR A 98 13.20 8.31 8.94
N ARG A 99 14.36 8.33 9.62
CA ARG A 99 14.68 9.38 10.58
C ARG A 99 14.89 10.73 9.90
N ALA A 100 15.64 10.76 8.79
CA ALA A 100 15.88 11.97 8.02
C ALA A 100 14.59 12.59 7.48
N GLU A 101 13.63 11.75 7.07
CA GLU A 101 12.35 12.18 6.50
C GLU A 101 11.24 12.36 7.54
N SER A 102 11.51 12.10 8.82
CA SER A 102 10.51 12.10 9.89
C SER A 102 9.32 11.15 9.60
N THR A 103 9.59 10.01 8.97
CA THR A 103 8.58 8.97 8.72
C THR A 103 8.01 8.48 10.05
N PRO A 104 6.68 8.44 10.23
CA PRO A 104 6.07 7.96 11.47
C PRO A 104 6.46 6.51 11.78
N LEU A 105 7.16 6.30 12.90
CA LEU A 105 7.54 4.98 13.42
C LEU A 105 6.77 4.67 14.72
N ARG A 106 6.43 3.41 14.91
CA ARG A 106 5.94 2.86 16.18
C ARG A 106 7.13 2.52 17.06
N GLU A 107 6.99 2.70 18.36
CA GLU A 107 8.02 2.31 19.32
C GLU A 107 8.40 0.83 19.12
N ALA A 108 9.70 0.55 19.15
CA ALA A 108 10.19 -0.81 19.06
C ALA A 108 9.72 -1.59 20.30
N SER A 109 8.94 -2.64 20.09
CA SER A 109 8.62 -3.58 21.15
C SER A 109 9.91 -4.20 21.68
N ARG A 110 9.99 -4.45 23.00
CA ARG A 110 11.09 -5.22 23.61
C ARG A 110 11.21 -6.65 23.04
N GLN A 111 10.18 -7.11 22.33
CA GLN A 111 10.13 -8.41 21.68
C GLN A 111 10.56 -8.35 20.20
N ALA A 112 10.81 -7.16 19.64
CA ALA A 112 11.26 -7.04 18.26
C ALA A 112 12.74 -7.40 18.16
N GLU A 113 13.06 -8.33 17.25
CA GLU A 113 14.43 -8.68 16.89
C GLU A 113 15.25 -7.41 16.59
N GLY A 114 16.36 -7.22 17.29
CA GLY A 114 17.24 -6.05 17.09
C GLY A 114 16.69 -4.69 17.57
N HIS A 115 15.57 -4.63 18.32
CA HIS A 115 14.94 -3.39 18.77
C HIS A 115 14.61 -2.41 17.63
N ILE A 116 14.30 -2.94 16.45
CA ILE A 116 14.02 -2.14 15.27
C ILE A 116 12.55 -1.67 15.30
N PRO A 117 12.29 -0.35 15.22
CA PRO A 117 10.92 0.17 15.18
C PRO A 117 10.22 -0.20 13.86
N ARG A 118 8.91 -0.39 13.93
CA ARG A 118 8.05 -0.62 12.75
C ARG A 118 7.48 0.70 12.26
N ILE A 119 7.09 0.77 10.99
CA ILE A 119 6.41 1.96 10.47
C ILE A 119 4.99 2.04 11.05
N ASP A 120 4.57 3.23 11.48
CA ASP A 120 3.18 3.49 11.84
C ASP A 120 2.36 3.68 10.55
N MET A 121 1.94 2.56 9.98
CA MET A 121 1.18 2.54 8.73
C MET A 121 -0.07 3.41 8.76
N ARG A 122 -0.70 3.62 9.92
CA ARG A 122 -1.90 4.46 10.03
C ARG A 122 -1.59 5.95 9.77
N ARG A 123 -0.38 6.39 10.12
CA ARG A 123 0.05 7.80 9.99
C ARG A 123 0.90 8.03 8.75
N ALA A 124 1.68 7.03 8.35
CA ALA A 124 2.67 7.14 7.28
C ALA A 124 2.09 6.85 5.88
N ARG A 125 0.99 6.09 5.78
CA ARG A 125 0.43 5.69 4.48
C ARG A 125 0.04 6.92 3.65
N TRP A 126 0.45 6.92 2.40
CA TRP A 126 0.03 7.87 1.38
C TRP A 126 -1.08 7.26 0.53
N ASP A 127 -2.08 8.08 0.23
CA ASP A 127 -3.26 7.75 -0.56
C ASP A 127 -3.24 8.40 -1.96
N GLY A 128 -2.13 9.07 -2.32
CA GLY A 128 -1.99 9.76 -3.61
C GLY A 128 -2.35 11.23 -3.62
N GLY A 129 -2.91 11.75 -2.52
CA GLY A 129 -3.20 13.18 -2.42
C GLY A 129 -1.89 13.98 -2.35
N THR A 130 -1.69 14.95 -3.24
CA THR A 130 -0.63 15.95 -3.08
C THR A 130 -0.93 16.74 -1.80
N GLY A 131 -0.17 16.49 -0.74
CA GLY A 131 -0.40 17.09 0.58
C GLY A 131 -0.28 18.62 0.54
N GLY A 132 -1.41 19.31 0.57
CA GLY A 132 -1.51 20.70 1.01
C GLY A 132 -1.53 20.78 2.54
N SER A 133 -0.73 21.70 3.08
CA SER A 133 -0.44 21.96 4.50
C SER A 133 -1.66 22.09 5.44
N GLY A 134 -1.43 21.85 6.73
CA GLY A 134 -2.42 22.03 7.80
C GLY A 134 -2.92 23.46 8.00
N GLY A 135 -4.12 23.58 8.56
CA GLY A 135 -4.74 24.83 9.02
C GLY A 135 -6.22 24.62 9.37
N ALA A 136 -6.60 24.92 10.61
CA ALA A 136 -7.98 24.93 11.09
C ALA A 136 -8.79 26.13 10.55
N ALA A 137 -10.13 26.03 10.70
CA ALA A 137 -11.20 27.03 10.44
C ALA A 137 -11.70 27.09 8.98
N GLY A 138 -13.00 26.98 8.66
CA GLY A 138 -14.25 26.90 9.43
C GLY A 138 -15.43 26.56 8.50
N PRO A 139 -16.67 26.50 9.00
CA PRO A 139 -17.81 25.92 8.28
C PRO A 139 -18.46 26.92 7.31
N SER A 140 -18.73 26.49 6.09
CA SER A 140 -19.56 27.19 5.10
C SER A 140 -20.19 26.16 4.17
N GLY A 141 -21.50 26.11 3.93
CA GLY A 141 -22.60 26.92 4.39
C GLY A 141 -23.89 26.23 3.93
N SER A 142 -24.93 26.31 4.75
CA SER A 142 -26.28 25.90 4.41
C SER A 142 -26.81 26.74 3.24
N GLY A 143 -27.33 26.07 2.21
CA GLY A 143 -28.26 26.65 1.24
C GLY A 143 -29.60 25.92 1.32
N GLY A 144 -30.60 26.53 1.96
CA GLY A 144 -32.04 26.19 1.76
C GLY A 144 -32.56 26.84 0.47
N GLY A 145 -33.68 26.49 -0.16
CA GLY A 145 -34.80 25.55 0.08
C GLY A 145 -35.54 25.39 -1.28
N PRO A 146 -36.89 25.37 -1.41
CA PRO A 146 -37.97 24.95 -0.49
C PRO A 146 -39.01 23.99 -1.14
N GLY A 147 -39.94 23.48 -0.32
CA GLY A 147 -41.26 22.98 -0.74
C GLY A 147 -41.38 21.46 -0.87
N GLY A 148 -42.25 20.72 -0.18
CA GLY A 148 -43.36 21.08 0.70
C GLY A 148 -44.43 19.99 0.57
N ARG A 149 -44.79 19.30 1.66
CA ARG A 149 -46.19 18.98 1.99
C ARG A 149 -46.30 18.23 3.32
N ALA A 150 -47.09 18.82 4.20
CA ALA A 150 -47.64 18.24 5.41
C ALA A 150 -48.57 17.05 5.10
N LYS A 151 -48.54 16.03 5.97
CA LYS A 151 -49.73 15.64 6.72
C LYS A 151 -49.40 14.91 8.02
N ASP A 152 -49.75 15.57 9.11
CA ASP A 152 -50.48 15.13 10.31
C ASP A 152 -50.61 13.61 10.55
N ARG A 153 -50.09 13.14 11.69
CA ARG A 153 -50.92 12.67 12.83
C ARG A 153 -50.10 12.09 13.99
N GLY A 154 -50.40 12.58 15.20
CA GLY A 154 -50.57 11.76 16.41
C GLY A 154 -49.35 11.53 17.32
N GLY A 155 -49.29 12.24 18.45
CA GLY A 155 -48.66 11.73 19.68
C GLY A 155 -49.63 10.82 20.46
N PRO A 156 -49.45 10.55 21.78
CA PRO A 156 -48.32 10.92 22.65
C PRO A 156 -47.84 9.79 23.62
N GLY A 157 -46.80 10.10 24.41
CA GLY A 157 -46.49 9.46 25.71
C GLY A 157 -45.52 8.29 25.62
N GLY A 158 -44.57 8.07 26.53
CA GLY A 158 -44.27 8.66 27.83
C GLY A 158 -43.41 7.64 28.60
N GLY A 159 -42.66 8.08 29.61
CA GLY A 159 -42.07 7.18 30.62
C GLY A 159 -40.55 7.02 30.54
N GLY A 160 -39.87 7.56 31.55
CA GLY A 160 -38.42 7.59 31.72
C GLY A 160 -37.78 6.31 32.30
N PRO A 161 -36.55 6.43 32.81
CA PRO A 161 -35.60 5.33 32.97
C PRO A 161 -35.68 4.64 34.35
N GLY A 162 -35.43 3.34 34.37
CA GLY A 162 -35.24 2.56 35.60
C GLY A 162 -34.10 1.56 35.46
N GLY A 163 -32.93 1.89 36.02
CA GLY A 163 -32.07 0.91 36.70
C GLY A 163 -32.11 1.21 38.20
N PRO A 164 -31.24 0.63 39.04
CA PRO A 164 -30.48 -0.62 38.94
C PRO A 164 -30.94 -1.64 40.02
N GLY A 165 -30.68 -2.94 39.82
CA GLY A 165 -30.94 -3.99 40.80
C GLY A 165 -29.74 -4.93 40.99
N GLY A 166 -28.92 -4.65 42.01
CA GLY A 166 -28.37 -5.69 42.90
C GLY A 166 -29.06 -5.52 44.28
N PRO A 167 -28.77 -6.30 45.34
CA PRO A 167 -27.75 -7.34 45.54
C PRO A 167 -28.30 -8.69 46.10
N GLY A 168 -27.45 -9.70 46.15
CA GLY A 168 -27.49 -10.83 47.11
C GLY A 168 -26.07 -11.42 47.10
N GLU A 169 -25.27 -11.46 48.18
CA GLU A 169 -25.49 -12.11 49.49
C GLU A 169 -26.07 -13.51 49.28
N GLU A 170 -25.49 -14.64 49.71
CA GLU A 170 -24.92 -15.02 51.01
C GLU A 170 -23.99 -16.25 50.78
N ALA A 171 -22.72 -16.28 51.18
CA ALA A 171 -22.16 -16.83 52.43
C ALA A 171 -22.57 -18.27 52.83
N HIS A 172 -21.66 -19.25 52.72
CA HIS A 172 -21.22 -20.13 53.85
C HIS A 172 -20.21 -21.22 53.41
N THR A 173 -19.14 -21.31 54.19
CA THR A 173 -18.25 -22.45 54.50
C THR A 173 -17.48 -23.17 53.38
#